data_AF-A0AAE3ET01-F1
#
_entry.id   AF-A0AAE3ET01-F1
#
_cell.length_a   1.000
_cell.length_b   1.000
_cell.length_c   1.000
_cell.angle_alpha   90.00
_cell.angle_beta   90.00
_cell.angle_gamma   90.00
#
_symmetry.space_group_name_H-M   'P 1'
#
loop_
_entity.id
_entity.type
_entity.pdbx_description
1 polymer ?
#
loop_
_entity_poly.entity_id
_entity_poly.type
_entity_poly.pdbx_seq_one_letter_code
_entity_poly.pdbx_strand_id
1 'polypeptide(L)'
;MMSVVYKGVAFPLLFTMLNKRGNSNSQEPINLVNRFIHLFGKDIIKSIVADREFVDDTWLEFLNKNQIKYYIRVRNNFKVELLHKNKTIKAWHLFNTYKV
;
A
#
# COMPACT_ATOMS: atom_id res chain seq x y z
N MET A 1 9.78 -5.05 -3.11
CA MET A 1 9.64 -5.87 -4.34
C MET A 1 8.22 -5.69 -4.87
N MET A 2 8.04 -5.61 -6.18
CA MET A 2 6.74 -5.57 -6.85
C MET A 2 6.66 -6.73 -7.84
N SER A 3 5.50 -7.35 -7.86
CA SER A 3 5.21 -8.53 -8.66
C SER A 3 3.85 -8.40 -9.30
N VAL A 4 3.66 -9.04 -10.45
CA VAL A 4 2.33 -9.27 -11.03
C VAL A 4 1.86 -10.65 -10.61
N VAL A 5 0.61 -10.73 -10.16
CA VAL A 5 -0.02 -12.00 -9.81
C VAL A 5 -0.84 -12.50 -10.99
N TYR A 6 -0.53 -13.70 -11.47
CA TYR A 6 -1.26 -14.38 -12.53
C TYR A 6 -1.55 -15.82 -12.13
N LYS A 7 -2.84 -16.20 -12.11
CA LYS A 7 -3.32 -17.54 -11.72
C LYS A 7 -2.75 -18.03 -10.37
N GLY A 8 -2.70 -17.15 -9.39
CA GLY A 8 -2.20 -17.46 -8.03
C GLY A 8 -0.67 -17.47 -7.91
N VAL A 9 0.06 -17.22 -8.99
CA VAL A 9 1.53 -17.16 -8.98
C VAL A 9 1.98 -15.72 -9.08
N ALA A 10 2.89 -15.30 -8.20
CA ALA A 10 3.49 -13.97 -8.23
C ALA A 10 4.80 -13.99 -9.03
N PHE A 11 4.84 -13.24 -10.13
CA PHE A 11 6.03 -13.05 -10.95
C PHE A 11 6.74 -11.76 -10.54
N PRO A 12 8.00 -11.83 -10.04
CA PRO A 12 8.79 -10.64 -9.73
C PRO A 12 8.94 -9.77 -10.97
N LEU A 13 8.63 -8.47 -10.85
CA LEU A 13 8.92 -7.51 -11.92
C LEU A 13 10.09 -6.61 -11.52
N LEU A 14 9.98 -5.98 -10.35
CA LEU A 14 10.93 -4.97 -9.91
C LEU A 14 11.26 -5.16 -8.44
N PHE A 15 12.55 -5.14 -8.14
CA PHE A 15 13.05 -5.02 -6.79
C PHE A 15 14.29 -4.14 -6.76
N THR A 16 14.65 -3.71 -5.56
CA THR A 16 15.87 -2.97 -5.29
C THR A 16 16.48 -3.61 -4.06
N MET A 17 17.76 -3.94 -4.14
CA MET A 17 18.50 -4.41 -2.98
C MET A 17 18.85 -3.20 -2.11
N LEU A 18 18.50 -3.27 -0.83
CA LEU A 18 18.74 -2.18 0.11
C LEU A 18 20.05 -2.45 0.86
N ASN A 19 20.97 -1.49 0.85
CA ASN A 19 22.24 -1.58 1.58
C ASN A 19 22.09 -1.20 3.07
N LYS A 20 20.94 -1.52 3.68
CA LYS A 20 20.66 -1.25 5.10
C LYS A 20 20.03 -2.48 5.76
N ARG A 21 20.31 -2.66 7.04
CA ARG A 21 19.59 -3.62 7.91
C ARG A 21 18.43 -2.89 8.59
N GLY A 22 17.23 -3.46 8.55
CA GLY A 22 16.02 -2.88 9.15
C GLY A 22 14.92 -2.57 8.14
N ASN A 23 13.82 -1.99 8.61
CA ASN A 23 12.61 -1.80 7.81
C ASN A 23 12.80 -0.81 6.65
N SER A 24 12.05 -1.05 5.58
CA SER A 24 11.92 -0.14 4.44
C SER A 24 11.31 1.19 4.88
N ASN A 25 11.82 2.29 4.32
CA ASN A 25 11.19 3.61 4.47
C ASN A 25 10.14 3.79 3.37
N SER A 26 9.12 4.62 3.60
CA SER A 26 8.05 4.97 2.65
C SER A 26 8.55 5.35 1.26
N GLN A 27 9.76 5.92 1.19
CA GLN A 27 10.39 6.33 -0.05
C GLN A 27 10.74 5.15 -0.97
N GLU A 28 10.99 3.96 -0.43
CA GLU A 28 11.38 2.80 -1.23
C GLU A 28 10.21 2.22 -2.05
N PRO A 29 9.01 1.99 -1.47
CA PRO A 29 7.80 1.71 -2.23
C PRO A 29 7.50 2.76 -3.30
N ILE A 30 7.60 4.05 -2.94
CA ILE A 30 7.37 5.17 -3.86
C ILE A 30 8.32 5.11 -5.06
N ASN A 31 9.62 4.95 -4.80
CA ASN A 31 10.63 4.84 -5.85
C ASN A 31 10.37 3.65 -6.77
N LEU A 32 9.87 2.55 -6.21
CA LEU A 32 9.60 1.34 -6.97
C LEU A 32 8.36 1.48 -7.85
N VAL A 33 7.30 2.16 -7.37
CA VAL A 33 6.15 2.55 -8.21
C VAL A 33 6.54 3.54 -9.28
N ASN A 34 7.32 4.58 -8.95
CA ASN A 34 7.79 5.55 -9.93
C ASN A 34 8.61 4.87 -11.03
N ARG A 35 9.48 3.91 -10.68
CA ARG A 35 10.23 3.12 -11.66
C ARG A 35 9.30 2.27 -12.53
N PHE A 36 8.27 1.67 -11.96
CA PHE A 36 7.25 0.96 -12.74
C PHE A 36 6.52 1.89 -13.72
N ILE A 37 6.03 3.04 -13.25
CA ILE A 37 5.33 4.03 -14.07
C ILE A 37 6.22 4.52 -15.20
N HIS A 38 7.50 4.77 -14.93
CA HIS A 38 8.46 5.19 -15.96
C HIS A 38 8.64 4.13 -17.06
N LEU A 39 8.64 2.85 -16.70
CA LEU A 39 8.89 1.75 -17.65
C LEU A 39 7.64 1.35 -18.44
N PHE A 40 6.46 1.35 -17.81
CA PHE A 40 5.25 0.76 -18.39
C PHE A 40 4.09 1.73 -18.56
N GLY A 41 4.23 2.95 -18.05
CA GLY A 41 3.14 3.92 -17.95
C GLY A 41 2.25 3.67 -16.74
N LYS A 42 1.52 4.71 -16.35
CA LYS A 42 0.59 4.68 -15.22
C LYS A 42 -0.75 4.03 -15.58
N ASP A 43 -1.21 4.20 -16.82
CA ASP A 43 -2.57 3.85 -17.24
C ASP A 43 -2.86 2.35 -17.20
N ILE A 44 -1.81 1.52 -17.21
CA ILE A 44 -1.94 0.06 -17.09
C ILE A 44 -2.18 -0.40 -15.64
N ILE A 45 -1.99 0.48 -14.65
CA ILE A 45 -2.13 0.15 -13.23
C ILE A 45 -3.61 0.20 -12.86
N LYS A 46 -4.26 -0.96 -12.81
CA LYS A 46 -5.64 -1.05 -12.30
C LYS A 46 -5.70 -0.80 -10.79
N SER A 47 -4.78 -1.38 -10.04
CA SER A 47 -4.65 -1.17 -8.59
C SER A 47 -3.37 -1.76 -8.03
N ILE A 48 -2.88 -1.21 -6.91
CA ILE A 48 -1.78 -1.77 -6.13
C ILE A 48 -2.32 -2.52 -4.92
N VAL A 49 -1.79 -3.70 -4.65
CA VAL A 49 -2.07 -4.49 -3.45
C VAL A 49 -0.81 -4.55 -2.60
N ALA A 50 -0.94 -4.25 -1.30
CA ALA A 50 0.19 -4.33 -0.37
C ALA A 50 -0.27 -4.86 0.99
N ASP A 51 0.69 -5.31 1.79
CA ASP A 51 0.41 -5.86 3.10
C ASP A 51 0.47 -4.78 4.22
N ARG A 52 0.46 -5.24 5.46
CA ARG A 52 0.36 -4.39 6.66
C ARG A 52 1.62 -3.63 7.03
N GLU A 53 2.69 -3.81 6.26
CA GLU A 53 3.94 -3.06 6.44
C GLU A 53 3.94 -1.76 5.64
N PHE A 54 3.03 -1.61 4.67
CA PHE A 54 2.93 -0.46 3.77
C PHE A 54 1.72 0.42 4.10
N VAL A 55 1.59 0.82 5.37
CA VAL A 55 0.48 1.67 5.87
C VAL A 55 1.05 2.92 6.54
N ASP A 56 1.84 3.68 5.78
CA ASP A 56 2.38 4.96 6.21
C ASP A 56 1.72 6.14 5.46
N ASP A 57 1.64 7.29 6.10
CA ASP A 57 0.89 8.45 5.57
C ASP A 57 1.47 8.97 4.26
N THR A 58 2.82 9.03 4.16
CA THR A 58 3.51 9.52 2.95
C THR A 58 3.22 8.64 1.74
N TRP A 59 3.20 7.32 1.93
CA TRP A 59 2.85 6.35 0.89
C TRP A 59 1.40 6.48 0.44
N LEU A 60 0.46 6.54 1.39
CA LEU A 60 -0.96 6.70 1.07
C LEU A 60 -1.23 8.02 0.35
N GLU A 61 -0.59 9.11 0.81
CA GLU A 61 -0.67 10.42 0.17
C GLU A 61 -0.13 10.38 -1.26
N PHE A 62 1.02 9.72 -1.49
CA PHE A 62 1.57 9.53 -2.82
C PHE A 62 0.58 8.80 -3.75
N LEU A 63 -0.04 7.71 -3.28
CA LEU A 63 -1.03 6.97 -4.07
C LEU A 63 -2.26 7.84 -4.37
N ASN A 64 -2.75 8.59 -3.40
CA ASN A 64 -3.90 9.49 -3.54
C ASN A 64 -3.61 10.62 -4.55
N LYS A 65 -2.46 11.30 -4.41
CA LYS A 65 -2.02 12.36 -5.34
C LYS A 65 -1.89 11.85 -6.77
N ASN A 66 -1.42 10.61 -6.92
CA ASN A 66 -1.32 9.97 -8.23
C ASN A 66 -2.63 9.28 -8.66
N GLN A 67 -3.73 9.38 -7.92
CA GLN A 67 -5.00 8.70 -8.26
C GLN A 67 -4.83 7.19 -8.54
N ILE A 68 -3.89 6.54 -7.86
CA ILE A 68 -3.65 5.09 -8.00
C ILE A 68 -4.58 4.38 -7.03
N LYS A 69 -5.46 3.52 -7.54
CA LYS A 69 -6.31 2.70 -6.68
C LYS A 69 -5.47 1.69 -5.89
N TYR A 70 -5.78 1.49 -4.61
CA TYR A 70 -5.04 0.53 -3.79
C TYR A 70 -5.94 -0.29 -2.86
N TYR A 71 -5.44 -1.47 -2.50
CA TYR A 71 -6.01 -2.35 -1.48
C TYR A 71 -4.89 -2.78 -0.55
N ILE A 72 -4.86 -2.20 0.65
CA ILE A 72 -3.78 -2.42 1.60
C ILE A 72 -4.35 -3.08 2.84
N ARG A 73 -3.73 -4.19 3.26
CA ARG A 73 -4.15 -4.90 4.47
C ARG A 73 -3.72 -4.12 5.71
N VAL A 74 -4.67 -3.77 6.59
CA VAL A 74 -4.36 -3.13 7.87
C VAL A 74 -4.18 -4.14 9.02
N ARG A 75 -3.50 -3.73 10.10
CA ARG A 75 -3.38 -4.54 11.34
C ARG A 75 -4.71 -4.53 12.10
N ASN A 76 -5.00 -5.59 12.87
CA ASN A 76 -6.23 -5.66 13.66
C ASN A 76 -6.33 -4.52 14.71
N ASN A 77 -5.20 -4.10 15.26
CA ASN A 77 -5.12 -2.99 16.21
C ASN A 77 -4.89 -1.63 15.53
N PHE A 78 -5.02 -1.54 14.21
CA PHE A 78 -4.85 -0.28 13.49
C PHE A 78 -5.90 0.74 13.96
N LYS A 79 -5.45 1.97 14.22
CA LYS A 79 -6.27 3.03 14.78
C LYS A 79 -6.61 4.04 13.70
N VAL A 80 -7.84 4.54 13.72
CA VAL A 80 -8.33 5.57 12.80
C VAL A 80 -9.00 6.67 13.60
N GLU A 81 -8.86 7.91 13.13
CA GLU A 81 -9.48 9.09 13.71
C GLU A 81 -10.84 9.35 13.07
N LEU A 82 -11.87 9.40 13.91
CA LEU A 82 -13.20 9.84 13.52
C LEU A 82 -13.29 11.34 13.76
N LEU A 83 -13.05 12.13 12.71
CA LEU A 83 -13.05 13.60 12.78
C LEU A 83 -14.34 14.15 13.40
N HIS A 84 -15.50 13.60 13.02
CA HIS A 84 -16.81 14.05 13.52
C HIS A 84 -17.06 13.74 15.02
N LYS A 85 -16.27 12.84 15.63
CA LYS A 85 -16.40 12.43 17.05
C LYS A 85 -15.17 12.82 17.88
N ASN A 86 -14.18 13.45 17.25
CA ASN A 86 -12.86 13.73 17.81
C ASN A 86 -12.30 12.55 18.63
N LYS A 87 -12.40 11.33 18.08
CA LYS A 87 -12.07 10.10 18.79
C LYS A 87 -11.28 9.16 17.90
N THR A 88 -10.25 8.56 18.47
CA THR A 88 -9.51 7.45 17.87
C THR A 88 -10.14 6.12 18.23
N ILE A 89 -10.44 5.28 17.23
CA ILE A 89 -10.97 3.92 17.42
C ILE A 89 -10.15 2.90 16.64
N LYS A 90 -10.29 1.61 16.96
CA LYS A 90 -9.72 0.56 16.10
C LYS A 90 -10.52 0.48 14.80
N ALA A 91 -9.83 0.39 13.67
CA ALA A 91 -10.43 0.21 12.35
C ALA A 91 -11.38 -1.00 12.32
N TRP A 92 -11.08 -2.05 13.09
CA TRP A 92 -11.94 -3.22 13.25
C TRP A 92 -13.39 -2.85 13.59
N HIS A 93 -13.64 -1.86 14.47
CA HIS A 93 -15.01 -1.48 14.84
C HIS A 93 -15.81 -0.86 13.68
N LEU A 94 -15.15 -0.34 12.65
CA LEU A 94 -15.82 0.18 11.45
C LEU A 94 -16.19 -0.93 10.47
N PHE A 95 -15.41 -2.02 10.47
CA PHE A 95 -15.49 -3.04 9.42
C PHE A 95 -15.93 -4.42 9.94
N ASN A 96 -16.18 -4.59 11.24
CA ASN A 96 -16.53 -5.88 11.84
C ASN A 96 -17.87 -6.46 11.36
N THR A 97 -18.74 -5.63 10.79
CA THR A 97 -20.03 -6.04 10.21
C THR A 97 -19.88 -6.58 8.79
N TYR A 98 -18.76 -6.30 8.10
CA TYR A 98 -18.51 -6.79 6.76
C TYR A 98 -17.99 -8.23 6.85
N LYS A 99 -18.82 -9.19 6.40
CA LYS A 99 -18.37 -10.54 6.09
C LYS A 99 -17.74 -10.51 4.70
N VAL A 100 -16.42 -10.66 4.63
CA VAL A 100 -15.66 -10.87 3.38
C VAL A 100 -15.52 -12.36 3.16
#